data_AF-A0A969GE05-F1
#
_entry.id   AF-A0A969GE05-F1
#
_cell.length_a   1.000
_cell.length_b   1.000
_cell.length_c   1.000
_cell.angle_alpha   90.00
_cell.angle_beta   90.00
_cell.angle_gamma   90.00
#
_symmetry.space_group_name_H-M   'P 1'
#
loop_
_entity.id
_entity.type
_entity.pdbx_description
1 polymer ?
#
loop_
_entity_poly.entity_id
_entity_poly.type
_entity_poly.pdbx_seq_one_letter_code
_entity_poly.pdbx_strand_id
1 'polypeptide(L)'
;MERRIFHGNIRPVDIAQALLGEFNQGNFRAQTLGQKERMVVQVSTRPDAMSGGQTAMTVTIQTLDEGIMIELGQQAWLGVAASLGVSALSALKN
;
A
#
# COMPACT_ATOMS: atom_id res chain seq x y z
N MET A 1 2.16 -13.31 3.00
CA MET A 1 0.88 -12.57 2.97
C MET A 1 0.33 -12.59 4.38
N GLU A 2 -0.10 -11.44 4.89
CA GLU A 2 -0.66 -11.31 6.24
C GLU A 2 -2.15 -11.01 6.13
N ARG A 3 -2.98 -11.70 6.92
CA ARG A 3 -4.43 -11.54 6.90
C ARG A 3 -4.95 -11.30 8.32
N ARG A 4 -5.86 -10.34 8.45
CA ARG A 4 -6.53 -10.00 9.72
C ARG A 4 -8.02 -9.81 9.48
N ILE A 5 -8.83 -10.22 10.45
CA ILE A 5 -10.28 -10.02 10.45
C ILE A 5 -10.59 -8.99 11.52
N PHE A 6 -11.43 -8.02 11.17
CA PHE A 6 -11.91 -6.98 12.06
C PHE A 6 -13.44 -7.09 12.14
N HIS A 7 -13.96 -7.10 13.36
CA HIS A 7 -15.39 -7.22 13.61
C HIS A 7 -16.05 -5.85 13.79
N GLY A 8 -17.35 -5.77 13.52
CA GLY A 8 -18.17 -4.58 13.72
C GLY A 8 -18.69 -3.98 12.41
N ASN A 9 -19.42 -2.88 12.53
CA ASN A 9 -20.02 -2.19 11.38
C ASN A 9 -18.98 -1.34 10.64
N ILE A 10 -18.08 -2.02 9.92
CA ILE A 10 -16.99 -1.42 9.14
C ILE A 10 -17.26 -1.71 7.67
N ARG A 11 -17.26 -0.68 6.82
CA ARG A 11 -17.41 -0.89 5.37
C ARG A 11 -16.04 -0.83 4.71
N PRO A 12 -15.79 -1.63 3.65
CA PRO A 12 -14.52 -1.59 2.92
C PRO A 12 -14.12 -0.19 2.44
N VAL A 13 -15.09 0.63 2.05
CA VAL A 13 -14.85 2.01 1.57
C VAL A 13 -14.27 2.92 2.65
N ASP A 14 -14.68 2.73 3.92
CA ASP A 14 -14.23 3.59 5.02
C ASP A 14 -12.72 3.38 5.27
N ILE A 15 -12.29 2.11 5.26
CA ILE A 15 -10.87 1.76 5.38
C ILE A 15 -10.08 2.17 4.14
N ALA A 16 -10.65 1.97 2.95
CA ALA A 16 -9.99 2.38 1.71
C ALA A 16 -9.71 3.90 1.72
N GLN A 17 -10.71 4.71 2.04
CA GLN A 17 -10.58 6.17 2.13
C GLN A 17 -9.53 6.60 3.15
N ALA A 18 -9.50 5.97 4.32
CA ALA A 18 -8.47 6.23 5.33
C ALA A 18 -7.06 5.95 4.78
N LEU A 19 -6.88 4.83 4.07
CA LEU A 19 -5.59 4.48 3.46
C LEU A 19 -5.19 5.44 2.33
N LEU A 20 -6.10 5.97 1.51
CA LEU A 20 -5.73 7.03 0.56
C LEU A 20 -5.29 8.30 1.30
N GLY A 21 -6.03 8.70 2.34
CA GLY A 21 -5.71 9.90 3.11
C GLY A 21 -4.31 9.82 3.71
N GLU A 22 -3.92 8.65 4.22
CA GLU A 22 -2.61 8.43 4.81
C GLU A 22 -1.48 8.36 3.75
N PHE A 23 -1.69 7.64 2.65
CA PHE A 23 -0.60 7.25 1.75
C PHE A 23 -0.57 7.98 0.40
N ASN A 24 -1.60 8.74 0.02
CA ASN A 24 -1.56 9.52 -1.22
C ASN A 24 -0.89 10.88 -1.05
N GLN A 25 0.30 10.90 -0.45
CA GLN A 25 1.04 12.12 -0.12
C GLN A 25 2.55 11.87 -0.04
N GLY A 26 3.34 12.94 -0.14
CA GLY A 26 4.80 12.87 -0.12
C GLY A 26 5.35 11.90 -1.17
N ASN A 27 6.25 11.01 -0.74
CA ASN A 27 6.92 10.03 -1.60
C ASN A 27 6.02 8.87 -2.05
N PHE A 28 4.79 8.76 -1.54
CA PHE A 28 3.87 7.67 -1.84
C PHE A 28 2.67 8.11 -2.66
N ARG A 29 2.16 7.18 -3.46
CA ARG A 29 0.89 7.26 -4.16
C ARG A 29 0.03 6.09 -3.69
N ALA A 30 -1.23 6.38 -3.37
CA ALA A 30 -2.23 5.37 -3.11
C ALA A 30 -3.35 5.45 -4.15
N GLN A 31 -3.84 4.29 -4.59
CA GLN A 31 -4.94 4.18 -5.54
C GLN A 31 -5.90 3.08 -5.10
N THR A 32 -7.18 3.26 -5.40
CA THR A 32 -8.21 2.27 -5.10
C THR A 32 -8.86 1.71 -6.34
N LEU A 33 -9.18 0.42 -6.25
CA LEU A 33 -9.90 -0.35 -7.23
C LEU A 33 -10.96 -1.19 -6.52
N GLY A 34 -12.07 -1.49 -7.18
CA GLY A 34 -13.10 -2.39 -6.64
C GLY A 34 -14.44 -1.71 -6.41
N GLN A 35 -15.30 -2.41 -5.67
CA GLN A 35 -16.71 -2.08 -5.48
C GLN A 35 -17.11 -2.31 -4.03
N LYS A 36 -18.36 -1.98 -3.68
CA LYS A 36 -18.92 -1.91 -2.32
C LYS A 36 -18.41 -2.99 -1.33
N GLU A 37 -18.39 -4.26 -1.74
CA GLU A 37 -18.07 -5.39 -0.87
C GLU A 37 -16.60 -5.78 -0.86
N ARG A 38 -15.84 -5.35 -1.87
CA ARG A 38 -14.43 -5.68 -2.03
C ARG A 38 -13.68 -4.51 -2.66
N MET A 39 -12.75 -3.97 -1.89
CA MET A 39 -11.87 -2.87 -2.28
C MET A 39 -10.43 -3.36 -2.25
N VAL A 40 -9.63 -2.83 -3.16
CA VAL A 40 -8.17 -3.02 -3.19
C VAL A 40 -7.54 -1.64 -3.14
N VAL A 41 -6.60 -1.44 -2.22
CA VAL A 41 -5.75 -0.25 -2.15
C VAL A 41 -4.35 -0.64 -2.54
N GLN A 42 -3.81 -0.02 -3.58
CA GLN A 42 -2.40 -0.13 -3.93
C GLN A 42 -1.66 1.10 -3.42
N VAL A 43 -0.58 0.87 -2.68
CA VAL A 43 0.34 1.90 -2.20
C VAL A 43 1.70 1.65 -2.83
N SER A 44 2.26 2.63 -3.51
CA SER A 44 3.59 2.53 -4.13
C SER A 44 4.39 3.81 -3.98
N THR A 45 5.72 3.66 -4.09
CA THR A 45 6.60 4.82 -4.21
C THR A 45 6.33 5.55 -5.52
N ARG A 46 6.29 6.89 -5.48
CA ARG A 46 6.19 7.71 -6.69
C ARG A 46 7.47 7.56 -7.54
N PRO A 47 7.38 7.61 -8.88
CA PRO A 47 8.56 7.51 -9.75
C PRO A 47 9.61 8.61 -9.49
N ASP A 48 9.16 9.78 -9.04
CA ASP A 48 9.95 10.98 -8.75
C ASP A 48 10.25 11.16 -7.25
N ALA A 49 10.01 10.13 -6.43
CA ALA A 49 10.34 10.20 -5.01
C ALA A 49 11.85 10.41 -4.80
N MET A 50 12.20 11.41 -3.99
CA MET A 50 13.59 11.78 -3.74
C MET A 50 14.34 10.75 -2.88
N SER A 51 13.62 9.91 -2.14
CA SER A 51 14.20 8.92 -1.21
C SER A 51 13.19 7.81 -0.86
N GLY A 52 13.64 6.76 -0.19
CA GLY A 52 12.76 5.69 0.35
C GLY A 52 12.62 4.45 -0.54
N GLY A 53 13.20 4.48 -1.75
CA GLY A 53 13.29 3.32 -2.62
C GLY A 53 11.98 2.84 -3.24
N GLN A 54 12.06 1.88 -4.17
CA GLN A 54 10.91 1.44 -4.95
C GLN A 54 10.21 0.28 -4.24
N THR A 55 8.99 0.53 -3.75
CA THR A 55 8.14 -0.48 -3.11
C THR A 55 6.71 -0.40 -3.63
N ALA A 56 6.00 -1.53 -3.56
CA ALA A 56 4.56 -1.58 -3.77
C ALA A 56 3.90 -2.58 -2.79
N MET A 57 2.80 -2.14 -2.18
CA MET A 57 1.97 -2.93 -1.28
C MET A 57 0.52 -2.89 -1.75
N THR A 58 -0.14 -4.02 -1.66
CA THR A 58 -1.55 -4.19 -2.00
C THR A 58 -2.31 -4.58 -0.74
N VAL A 59 -3.33 -3.80 -0.39
CA VAL A 59 -4.26 -4.06 0.70
C VAL A 59 -5.60 -4.48 0.08
N THR A 60 -6.00 -5.74 0.29
CA THR A 60 -7.33 -6.21 -0.10
C THR A 60 -8.25 -6.13 1.10
N ILE A 61 -9.40 -5.50 0.95
CA ILE A 61 -10.41 -5.31 1.99
C ILE A 61 -11.71 -5.95 1.49
N GLN A 62 -12.21 -6.95 2.20
CA GLN A 62 -13.39 -7.72 1.80
C GLN A 62 -14.39 -7.77 2.95
N THR A 63 -15.67 -7.60 2.63
CA THR A 63 -16.77 -7.73 3.60
C THR A 63 -16.92 -9.19 4.04
N LEU A 64 -17.20 -9.39 5.32
CA LEU A 64 -17.63 -10.64 5.94
C LEU A 64 -18.94 -10.39 6.70
N ASP A 65 -19.65 -11.46 7.06
CA ASP A 65 -20.95 -11.35 7.77
C ASP A 65 -20.85 -10.55 9.07
N GLU A 66 -19.73 -10.63 9.78
CA GLU A 66 -19.50 -9.95 11.06
C GLU A 66 -18.48 -8.81 11.01
N GLY A 67 -18.08 -8.36 9.81
CA GLY A 67 -17.15 -7.24 9.65
C GLY A 67 -16.38 -7.26 8.34
N ILE A 68 -15.05 -7.15 8.40
CA ILE A 68 -14.19 -7.14 7.22
C ILE A 68 -12.93 -7.99 7.41
N MET A 69 -12.45 -8.56 6.31
CA MET A 69 -11.12 -9.13 6.18
C MET A 69 -10.19 -8.14 5.49
N ILE A 70 -9.01 -7.95 6.06
CA ILE A 70 -7.90 -7.23 5.43
C ILE A 70 -6.80 -8.22 5.11
N GLU A 71 -6.29 -8.20 3.89
CA GLU A 71 -5.14 -8.97 3.45
C GLU A 71 -4.07 -8.06 2.86
N LEU A 72 -2.84 -8.19 3.36
CA LEU A 72 -1.66 -7.47 2.90
C LEU A 72 -0.82 -8.39 1.99
N GLY A 73 -0.67 -7.95 0.75
CA GLY A 73 0.25 -8.50 -0.24
C GLY A 73 1.35 -7.49 -0.58
N GLN A 74 2.56 -7.97 -0.83
CA GLN A 74 3.65 -7.14 -1.35
C GLN A 74 3.83 -7.43 -2.84
N GLN A 75 3.91 -6.40 -3.68
CA GLN A 75 4.40 -6.53 -5.05
C GLN A 75 5.83 -5.95 -5.11
N ALA A 76 6.78 -6.79 -5.51
CA ALA A 76 8.20 -6.51 -5.78
C ALA A 76 9.18 -6.54 -4.60
N TRP A 77 9.87 -7.68 -4.47
CA TRP A 77 11.13 -7.81 -3.71
C TRP A 77 12.34 -7.22 -4.47
N LEU A 78 12.26 -7.10 -5.80
CA LEU A 78 13.34 -6.56 -6.65
C LEU A 78 13.56 -5.04 -6.50
N GLY A 79 12.51 -4.28 -6.19
CA GLY A 79 12.58 -2.80 -6.10
C GLY A 79 13.34 -2.29 -4.89
N VAL A 80 13.23 -2.98 -3.75
CA VAL A 80 13.93 -2.60 -2.50
C VAL A 80 15.44 -2.77 -2.66
N ALA A 81 15.93 -3.90 -3.17
CA ALA A 81 17.36 -4.13 -3.38
C ALA A 81 17.97 -3.15 -4.39
N ALA A 82 17.28 -2.89 -5.51
CA ALA A 82 17.72 -1.90 -6.50
C ALA A 82 17.80 -0.50 -5.90
N SER A 83 16.83 -0.13 -5.06
CA SER A 83 16.81 1.19 -4.43
C SER A 83 17.89 1.43 -3.38
N LEU A 84 18.29 0.39 -2.64
CA LEU A 84 19.43 0.47 -1.72
C LEU A 84 20.73 0.72 -2.51
N GLY A 85 20.89 0.06 -3.67
CA GLY A 85 22.02 0.29 -4.58
C GLY A 85 22.04 1.72 -5.13
N VAL A 86 20.92 2.23 -5.63
CA VAL A 86 20.81 3.62 -6.12
C VAL A 86 21.09 4.61 -4.99
N SER A 87 20.56 4.38 -3.79
CA SER A 87 20.78 5.24 -2.61
C SER A 87 22.26 5.27 -2.22
N ALA A 88 22.92 4.12 -2.18
CA ALA A 88 24.36 4.02 -1.87
C ALA A 88 25.23 4.72 -2.93
N LEU A 89 24.95 4.49 -4.23
CA LEU A 89 25.65 5.17 -5.32
C LEU A 89 25.44 6.69 -5.31
N SER A 90 24.25 7.15 -4.92
CA SER A 90 23.94 8.58 -4.82
C SER A 90 24.64 9.21 -3.61
N ALA A 91 24.73 8.51 -2.48
CA ALA A 91 25.46 8.98 -1.29
C ALA A 91 26.98 9.10 -1.54
N LEU A 92 27.56 8.23 -2.38
CA LEU A 92 28.98 8.29 -2.78
C LEU A 92 29.31 9.42 -3.77
N LYS A 93 28.29 10.04 -4.38
CA LYS A 93 28.44 11.11 -5.37
C LYS A 93 28.37 12.53 -4.77
N ASN A 94 28.14 12.65 -3.46
CA ASN A 94 28.13 13.93 -2.72
C ASN A 94 29.45 14.17 -1.98
#